data_AF-A0A6F9CN89-F1
#
_entry.id   AF-A0A6F9CN89-F1
#
_cell.length_a   1.000
_cell.length_b   1.000
_cell.length_c   1.000
_cell.angle_alpha   90.00
_cell.angle_beta   90.00
_cell.angle_gamma   90.00
#
_symmetry.space_group_name_H-M   'P 1'
#
loop_
_entity.id
_entity.type
_entity.pdbx_description
1 polymer ?
#
loop_
_entity_poly.entity_id
_entity_poly.type
_entity_poly.pdbx_seq_one_letter_code
_entity_poly.pdbx_strand_id
1 'polypeptide(L)'
;MREDEGGGDEREEGRIGRMRGRMREDLREDEGRMRGRMREGARGLDLSRVRACVVVAEERPRMSLTHSFSKLFKDLGLHPRSVSTAFGCRVNLAICLQGTSGPDPTTVYVDMRALRHDRVRLVERGSPHSLPLMESGKILPGVRIIIANPETKGPLGDSHLGEIWVHSAHNGSGYYSGYGEDVLHAVFPWTNLLVVVVELEGSEQEALDLVPMVTKAVLEEHYLIVGVVVVTDIGVIPINSRGEKQRMHLRDGFLQDQLDPIYVAYNM
;
A
#
# COMPACT_ATOMS: atom_id res chain seq x y z
N MET A 1 42.42 -5.30 34.28
CA MET A 1 41.10 -4.67 34.08
C MET A 1 40.50 -5.25 32.81
N ARG A 2 39.52 -6.13 32.96
CA ARG A 2 38.65 -6.60 31.89
C ARG A 2 37.27 -6.02 32.25
N GLU A 3 36.72 -5.18 31.39
CA GLU A 3 35.38 -4.63 31.57
C GLU A 3 34.41 -5.40 30.68
N ASP A 4 33.29 -5.80 31.28
CA ASP A 4 32.16 -6.53 30.71
C ASP A 4 31.38 -5.65 29.72
N GLU A 5 31.34 -6.04 28.45
CA GLU A 5 30.43 -5.48 27.42
C GLU A 5 29.38 -6.52 26.97
N GLY A 6 28.77 -7.25 27.91
CA GLY A 6 27.78 -8.32 27.62
C GLY A 6 26.32 -8.01 27.95
N GLY A 7 25.99 -6.82 28.48
CA GLY A 7 24.70 -6.59 29.16
C GLY A 7 23.61 -5.82 28.38
N GLY A 8 23.89 -5.37 27.15
CA GLY A 8 22.98 -4.49 26.39
C GLY A 8 21.90 -5.22 25.58
N ASP A 9 22.28 -6.32 24.93
CA ASP A 9 21.47 -6.98 23.89
C ASP A 9 20.26 -7.75 24.47
N GLU A 10 20.44 -8.45 25.59
CA GLU A 10 19.36 -9.21 26.26
C GLU A 10 18.24 -8.30 26.84
N ARG A 11 18.57 -7.06 27.18
CA ARG A 11 17.58 -6.10 27.73
C ARG A 11 16.66 -5.54 26.65
N GLU A 12 17.18 -5.40 25.43
CA GLU A 12 16.45 -4.89 24.27
C GLU A 12 15.52 -5.95 23.68
N GLU A 13 15.99 -7.19 23.53
CA GLU A 13 15.15 -8.34 23.16
C GLU A 13 13.99 -8.56 24.14
N GLY A 14 14.26 -8.46 25.45
CA GLY A 14 13.23 -8.54 26.49
C GLY A 14 12.19 -7.41 26.42
N ARG A 15 12.58 -6.23 25.93
CA ARG A 15 11.67 -5.08 25.74
C ARG A 15 10.78 -5.27 24.53
N ILE A 16 11.33 -5.75 23.41
CA ILE A 16 10.59 -6.09 22.19
C ILE A 16 9.62 -7.25 22.44
N GLY A 17 10.05 -8.28 23.19
CA GLY A 17 9.20 -9.40 23.59
C GLY A 17 7.99 -8.96 24.44
N ARG A 18 8.20 -8.07 25.41
CA ARG A 18 7.11 -7.49 26.23
C ARG A 18 6.18 -6.59 25.44
N MET A 19 6.68 -5.86 24.44
CA MET A 19 5.87 -5.02 23.56
C MET A 19 5.01 -5.87 22.62
N ARG A 20 5.58 -6.94 22.04
CA ARG A 20 4.83 -7.94 21.26
C ARG A 20 3.78 -8.68 22.09
N GLY A 21 4.07 -8.95 23.36
CA GLY A 21 3.13 -9.55 24.31
C GLY A 21 1.92 -8.65 24.58
N ARG A 22 2.17 -7.39 24.93
CA ARG A 22 1.11 -6.38 25.16
C ARG A 22 0.26 -6.13 23.92
N MET A 23 0.90 -5.97 22.75
CA MET A 23 0.16 -5.80 21.49
C MET A 23 -0.75 -7.00 21.17
N ARG A 24 -0.36 -8.22 21.56
CA ARG A 24 -1.20 -9.43 21.41
C ARG A 24 -2.35 -9.48 22.41
N GLU A 25 -2.19 -8.96 23.63
CA GLU A 25 -3.27 -8.84 24.61
C GLU A 25 -4.25 -7.74 24.22
N ASP A 26 -3.76 -6.57 23.82
CA ASP A 26 -4.59 -5.46 23.36
C ASP A 26 -5.44 -5.88 22.14
N LEU A 27 -4.85 -6.60 21.18
CA LEU A 27 -5.59 -7.17 20.03
C LEU A 27 -6.66 -8.18 20.45
N ARG A 28 -6.42 -8.98 21.50
CA ARG A 28 -7.39 -9.97 22.01
C ARG A 28 -8.54 -9.31 22.77
N GLU A 29 -8.25 -8.27 23.56
CA GLU A 29 -9.27 -7.49 24.25
C GLU A 29 -10.15 -6.72 23.26
N ASP A 30 -9.56 -6.14 22.22
CA ASP A 30 -10.29 -5.41 21.18
C ASP A 30 -11.14 -6.37 20.31
N GLU A 31 -10.65 -7.58 20.01
CA GLU A 31 -11.46 -8.66 19.40
C GLU A 31 -12.67 -9.04 20.27
N GLY A 32 -12.47 -9.16 21.59
CA GLY A 32 -13.54 -9.46 22.55
C GLY A 32 -14.59 -8.35 22.62
N ARG A 33 -14.15 -7.09 22.63
CA ARG A 33 -15.02 -5.90 22.64
C ARG A 33 -15.78 -5.73 21.33
N MET A 34 -15.14 -5.96 20.18
CA MET A 34 -15.81 -6.01 18.87
C MET A 34 -16.88 -7.10 18.82
N ARG A 35 -16.58 -8.31 19.32
CA ARG A 35 -17.56 -9.40 19.40
C ARG A 35 -18.79 -9.02 20.23
N GLY A 36 -18.59 -8.35 21.36
CA GLY A 36 -19.67 -7.83 22.20
C GLY A 36 -20.56 -6.83 21.46
N ARG A 37 -19.95 -5.82 20.82
CA ARG A 37 -20.65 -4.79 20.05
C ARG A 37 -21.36 -5.33 18.81
N MET A 38 -20.77 -6.29 18.11
CA MET A 38 -21.41 -6.96 16.97
C MET A 38 -22.68 -7.70 17.39
N ARG A 39 -22.68 -8.36 18.55
CA ARG A 39 -23.88 -9.09 19.02
C ARG A 39 -25.06 -8.18 19.31
N GLU A 40 -24.82 -6.95 19.77
CA GLU A 40 -25.88 -5.95 19.95
C GLU A 40 -26.32 -5.33 18.62
N GLY A 41 -25.38 -5.00 17.72
CA GLY A 41 -25.67 -4.38 16.42
C GLY A 41 -26.20 -5.32 15.33
N ALA A 42 -26.05 -6.63 15.48
CA ALA A 42 -26.44 -7.62 14.47
C ALA A 42 -27.88 -8.15 14.61
N ARG A 43 -28.66 -7.65 15.58
CA ARG A 43 -30.08 -8.03 15.70
C ARG A 43 -30.84 -7.62 14.42
N GLY A 44 -31.28 -8.61 13.65
CA GLY A 44 -32.04 -8.42 12.42
C GLY A 44 -31.20 -8.35 11.14
N LEU A 45 -29.88 -8.57 11.20
CA LEU A 45 -29.02 -8.61 10.01
C LEU A 45 -28.95 -10.04 9.45
N ASP A 46 -29.27 -10.21 8.16
CA ASP A 46 -29.15 -11.48 7.42
C ASP A 46 -28.27 -11.30 6.18
N LEU A 47 -27.13 -12.00 6.17
CA LEU A 47 -26.12 -11.99 5.10
C LEU A 47 -26.23 -13.21 4.18
N SER A 48 -27.25 -14.06 4.33
CA SER A 48 -27.47 -15.26 3.49
C SER A 48 -27.58 -14.95 1.99
N ARG A 49 -27.95 -13.72 1.64
CA ARG A 49 -28.08 -13.26 0.25
C ARG A 49 -26.78 -12.68 -0.33
N VAL A 50 -25.74 -12.51 0.46
CA VAL A 50 -24.45 -12.01 -0.03
C VAL A 50 -23.81 -13.10 -0.89
N ARG A 51 -23.69 -12.82 -2.19
CA ARG A 51 -23.07 -13.75 -3.16
C ARG A 51 -21.60 -13.46 -3.44
N ALA A 52 -21.17 -12.23 -3.24
CA ALA A 52 -19.79 -11.79 -3.40
C ALA A 52 -19.49 -10.65 -2.42
N CYS A 53 -18.44 -10.84 -1.65
CA CYS A 53 -17.82 -9.91 -0.72
C CYS A 53 -16.33 -9.95 -1.06
N VAL A 54 -15.90 -8.97 -1.87
CA VAL A 54 -14.52 -8.91 -2.37
C VAL A 54 -13.70 -8.06 -1.42
N VAL A 55 -12.70 -8.68 -0.79
CA VAL A 55 -11.73 -8.02 0.06
C VAL A 55 -10.57 -7.57 -0.81
N VAL A 56 -10.46 -6.26 -1.01
CA VAL A 56 -9.32 -5.65 -1.68
C VAL A 56 -8.21 -5.51 -0.63
N ALA A 57 -7.05 -6.09 -0.89
CA ALA A 57 -5.87 -5.93 -0.05
C ALA A 57 -4.76 -5.28 -0.87
N GLU A 58 -4.20 -4.19 -0.35
CA GLU A 58 -3.00 -3.55 -0.93
C GLU A 58 -1.73 -4.37 -0.62
N GLU A 59 -1.79 -5.24 0.40
CA GLU A 59 -0.75 -6.19 0.76
C GLU A 59 -1.15 -7.63 0.43
N ARG A 60 -0.20 -8.57 0.61
CA ARG A 60 -0.46 -10.01 0.54
C ARG A 60 -1.70 -10.38 1.38
N PRO A 61 -2.71 -11.07 0.79
CA PRO A 61 -3.89 -11.51 1.52
C PRO A 61 -3.53 -12.29 2.79
N ARG A 62 -4.08 -11.84 3.92
CA ARG A 62 -3.85 -12.48 5.23
C ARG A 62 -4.88 -13.59 5.44
N MET A 63 -4.47 -14.84 5.21
CA MET A 63 -5.31 -16.04 5.37
C MET A 63 -6.08 -16.08 6.70
N SER A 64 -5.41 -15.76 7.80
CA SER A 64 -6.01 -15.75 9.14
C SER A 64 -7.13 -14.72 9.25
N LEU A 65 -6.97 -13.55 8.63
CA LEU A 65 -7.97 -12.49 8.65
C LEU A 65 -9.23 -12.89 7.90
N THR A 66 -9.09 -13.41 6.67
CA THR A 66 -10.23 -13.88 5.86
C THR A 66 -10.99 -15.01 6.57
N HIS A 67 -10.26 -15.92 7.23
CA HIS A 67 -10.86 -17.00 8.02
C HIS A 67 -11.59 -16.48 9.27
N SER A 68 -10.96 -15.59 10.04
CA SER A 68 -11.57 -14.97 11.22
C SER A 68 -12.83 -14.17 10.86
N PHE A 69 -12.79 -13.42 9.76
CA PHE A 69 -13.95 -12.70 9.22
C PHE A 69 -15.11 -13.65 8.90
N SER A 70 -14.85 -14.68 8.10
CA SER A 70 -15.88 -15.68 7.74
C SER A 70 -16.46 -16.37 8.98
N LYS A 71 -15.63 -16.67 9.99
CA LYS A 71 -16.07 -17.27 11.25
C LYS A 71 -16.93 -16.31 12.09
N LEU A 72 -16.61 -15.02 12.07
CA LEU A 72 -17.32 -13.99 12.83
C LEU A 72 -18.74 -13.77 12.31
N PHE A 73 -18.92 -13.78 10.99
CA PHE A 73 -20.21 -13.53 10.34
C PHE A 73 -21.01 -14.79 10.00
N LYS A 74 -20.49 -15.97 10.36
CA LYS A 74 -21.14 -17.27 10.08
C LYS A 74 -22.57 -17.33 10.62
N ASP A 75 -22.78 -16.85 11.85
CA ASP A 75 -24.08 -16.91 12.52
C ASP A 75 -25.11 -15.92 11.93
N LEU A 76 -24.65 -14.97 11.10
CA LEU A 76 -25.50 -14.04 10.34
C LEU A 76 -25.78 -14.53 8.91
N GLY A 77 -25.38 -15.77 8.58
CA GLY A 77 -25.65 -16.37 7.28
C GLY A 77 -24.63 -16.05 6.19
N LEU A 78 -23.52 -15.36 6.50
CA LEU A 78 -22.48 -15.10 5.50
C LEU A 78 -21.79 -16.40 5.11
N HIS A 79 -21.99 -16.82 3.86
CA HIS A 79 -21.36 -18.02 3.34
C HIS A 79 -19.85 -17.77 3.08
N PRO A 80 -18.92 -18.63 3.57
CA PRO A 80 -17.48 -18.40 3.38
C PRO A 80 -17.06 -18.26 1.92
N ARG A 81 -17.70 -18.99 1.01
CA ARG A 81 -17.47 -18.86 -0.46
C ARG A 81 -17.87 -17.51 -1.04
N SER A 82 -18.70 -16.74 -0.34
CA SER A 82 -19.03 -15.39 -0.75
C SER A 82 -17.87 -14.43 -0.49
N VAL A 83 -16.95 -14.76 0.42
CA VAL A 83 -15.77 -13.94 0.71
C VAL A 83 -14.64 -14.33 -0.23
N SER A 84 -14.12 -13.35 -0.97
CA SER A 84 -13.04 -13.54 -1.95
C SER A 84 -12.02 -12.42 -1.82
N THR A 85 -10.81 -12.63 -2.34
CA THR A 85 -9.81 -11.58 -2.44
C THR A 85 -9.59 -11.16 -3.89
N ALA A 86 -9.24 -9.90 -4.08
CA ALA A 86 -8.79 -9.36 -5.35
C ALA A 86 -7.36 -8.86 -5.23
N PHE A 87 -6.61 -8.99 -6.32
CA PHE A 87 -5.29 -8.39 -6.46
C PHE A 87 -5.34 -7.28 -7.49
N GLY A 88 -4.77 -6.14 -7.12
CA GLY A 88 -4.72 -4.93 -7.91
C GLY A 88 -3.66 -3.98 -7.38
N CYS A 89 -3.52 -2.85 -8.03
CA CYS A 89 -2.70 -1.72 -7.61
C CYS A 89 -3.43 -0.41 -7.91
N ARG A 90 -2.88 0.74 -7.50
CA ARG A 90 -3.54 2.05 -7.68
C ARG A 90 -3.88 2.37 -9.14
N VAL A 91 -3.04 1.92 -10.08
CA VAL A 91 -3.24 2.14 -11.52
C VAL A 91 -3.99 1.00 -12.22
N ASN A 92 -4.31 -0.09 -11.53
CA ASN A 92 -5.18 -1.15 -12.02
C ASN A 92 -5.80 -1.89 -10.82
N LEU A 93 -6.97 -1.44 -10.39
CA LEU A 93 -7.62 -1.92 -9.17
C LEU A 93 -8.08 -3.40 -9.25
N ALA A 94 -8.09 -4.00 -10.45
CA ALA A 94 -8.67 -5.32 -10.66
C ALA A 94 -7.85 -6.12 -11.70
N ILE A 95 -6.69 -6.64 -11.28
CA ILE A 95 -5.84 -7.50 -12.12
C ILE A 95 -6.37 -8.94 -12.11
N CYS A 96 -6.65 -9.47 -10.92
CA CYS A 96 -7.23 -10.79 -10.77
C CYS A 96 -8.17 -10.88 -9.55
N LEU A 97 -9.10 -11.83 -9.62
CA LEU A 97 -10.13 -12.07 -8.62
C LEU A 97 -10.24 -13.56 -8.30
N GLN A 98 -10.33 -13.90 -7.02
CA GLN A 98 -10.80 -15.21 -6.59
C GLN A 98 -12.31 -15.31 -6.82
N GLY A 99 -12.73 -15.90 -7.94
CA GLY A 99 -14.16 -16.02 -8.24
C GLY A 99 -14.91 -16.89 -7.23
N THR A 100 -16.13 -16.49 -6.85
CA THR A 100 -16.98 -17.24 -5.90
C THR A 100 -17.61 -18.50 -6.52
N SER A 101 -17.59 -18.58 -7.85
CA SER A 101 -18.12 -19.69 -8.66
C SER A 101 -17.08 -20.78 -8.98
N GLY A 102 -15.80 -20.57 -8.62
CA GLY A 102 -14.71 -21.51 -8.88
C GLY A 102 -14.53 -22.58 -7.79
N PRO A 103 -13.48 -23.42 -7.88
CA PRO A 103 -13.02 -24.22 -6.74
C PRO A 103 -12.64 -23.30 -5.56
N ASP A 104 -12.68 -23.82 -4.34
CA ASP A 104 -12.31 -23.04 -3.15
C ASP A 104 -10.84 -22.59 -3.27
N PRO A 105 -10.50 -21.36 -2.81
CA PRO A 105 -9.15 -20.82 -2.94
C PRO A 105 -8.09 -21.76 -2.39
N THR A 106 -7.13 -22.16 -3.24
CA THR A 106 -6.09 -23.10 -2.83
C THR A 106 -4.96 -22.39 -2.08
N THR A 107 -4.62 -22.90 -0.89
CA THR A 107 -3.36 -22.53 -0.23
C THR A 107 -2.24 -23.38 -0.82
N VAL A 108 -1.22 -22.74 -1.36
CA VAL A 108 0.00 -23.41 -1.82
C VAL A 108 1.11 -23.22 -0.78
N TYR A 109 2.05 -24.14 -0.72
CA TYR A 109 3.18 -24.07 0.19
C TYR A 109 4.46 -23.95 -0.64
N VAL A 110 5.26 -22.93 -0.36
CA VAL A 110 6.51 -22.66 -1.08
C VAL A 110 7.73 -22.78 -0.16
N ASP A 111 8.84 -23.27 -0.70
CA ASP A 111 10.11 -23.37 0.03
C ASP A 111 10.76 -21.99 0.20
N MET A 112 10.88 -21.52 1.45
CA MET A 112 11.55 -20.24 1.74
C MET A 112 13.02 -20.21 1.33
N ARG A 113 13.70 -21.35 1.22
CA ARG A 113 15.10 -21.40 0.79
C ARG A 113 15.23 -21.14 -0.70
N ALA A 114 14.31 -21.68 -1.50
CA ALA A 114 14.26 -21.41 -2.93
C ALA A 114 13.96 -19.93 -3.20
N LEU A 115 13.05 -19.33 -2.41
CA LEU A 115 12.72 -17.91 -2.54
C LEU A 115 13.92 -16.98 -2.33
N ARG A 116 14.86 -17.34 -1.44
CA ARG A 116 16.11 -16.56 -1.23
C ARG A 116 17.05 -16.55 -2.44
N HIS A 117 16.79 -17.39 -3.43
CA HIS A 117 17.56 -17.49 -4.66
C HIS A 117 16.68 -17.15 -5.87
N ASP A 118 15.63 -16.35 -5.68
CA ASP A 118 14.69 -15.91 -6.71
C ASP A 118 13.96 -17.05 -7.44
N ARG A 119 13.71 -18.16 -6.72
CA ARG A 119 13.02 -19.33 -7.26
C ARG A 119 11.79 -19.70 -6.45
N VAL A 120 10.72 -20.02 -7.17
CA VAL A 120 9.49 -20.57 -6.57
C VAL A 120 9.53 -22.08 -6.70
N ARG A 121 9.46 -22.77 -5.56
CA ARG A 121 9.35 -24.23 -5.49
C ARG A 121 8.20 -24.62 -4.57
N LEU A 122 7.25 -25.38 -5.12
CA LEU A 122 6.16 -25.96 -4.33
C LEU A 122 6.69 -27.09 -3.44
N VAL A 123 6.19 -27.13 -2.21
CA VAL A 123 6.48 -28.16 -1.22
C VAL A 123 5.18 -28.64 -0.58
N GLU A 124 5.25 -29.75 0.16
CA GLU A 124 4.08 -30.26 0.88
C GLU A 124 3.79 -29.44 2.13
N ARG A 125 2.52 -29.45 2.54
CA ARG A 125 2.07 -28.85 3.80
C ARG A 125 2.85 -29.46 4.97
N GLY A 126 3.46 -28.60 5.80
CA GLY A 126 4.23 -29.03 6.97
C GLY A 126 5.70 -29.32 6.70
N SER A 127 6.17 -29.15 5.45
CA SER A 127 7.59 -29.24 5.12
C SER A 127 8.41 -28.23 5.95
N PRO A 128 9.63 -28.58 6.39
CA PRO A 128 10.52 -27.63 7.04
C PRO A 128 10.75 -26.41 6.14
N HIS A 129 10.57 -25.21 6.68
CA HIS A 129 10.67 -23.94 5.96
C HIS A 129 9.61 -23.69 4.87
N SER A 130 8.47 -24.38 4.91
CA SER A 130 7.33 -24.04 4.05
C SER A 130 6.70 -22.70 4.44
N LEU A 131 6.42 -21.85 3.47
CA LEU A 131 5.61 -20.64 3.61
C LEU A 131 4.25 -20.87 2.94
N PRO A 132 3.12 -20.77 3.67
CA PRO A 132 1.80 -20.82 3.06
C PRO A 132 1.51 -19.52 2.30
N LEU A 133 1.07 -19.65 1.06
CA LEU A 133 0.61 -18.56 0.21
C LEU A 133 -0.80 -18.85 -0.31
N MET A 134 -1.61 -17.81 -0.39
CA MET A 134 -2.92 -17.85 -1.03
C MET A 134 -2.75 -17.52 -2.51
N GLU A 135 -3.38 -18.25 -3.41
CA GLU A 135 -3.46 -17.86 -4.81
C GLU A 135 -4.20 -16.51 -4.96
N SER A 136 -3.76 -15.63 -5.86
CA SER A 136 -4.41 -14.32 -6.07
C SER A 136 -5.73 -14.41 -6.86
N GLY A 137 -6.01 -15.55 -7.48
CA GLY A 137 -7.21 -15.79 -8.28
C GLY A 137 -6.96 -15.79 -9.78
N LYS A 138 -8.04 -15.70 -10.56
CA LYS A 138 -7.97 -15.74 -12.03
C LYS A 138 -7.78 -14.34 -12.59
N ILE A 139 -6.89 -14.22 -13.57
CA ILE A 139 -6.69 -13.01 -14.35
C ILE A 139 -8.01 -12.61 -15.01
N LEU A 140 -8.39 -11.33 -14.90
CA LEU A 140 -9.64 -10.84 -15.47
C LEU A 140 -9.58 -10.79 -17.02
N PRO A 141 -10.74 -10.92 -17.70
CA PRO A 141 -10.80 -10.81 -19.16
C PRO A 141 -10.14 -9.52 -19.67
N GLY A 142 -9.32 -9.63 -20.72
CA GLY A 142 -8.64 -8.48 -21.33
C GLY A 142 -7.34 -8.06 -20.61
N VAL A 143 -7.03 -8.63 -19.44
CA VAL A 143 -5.75 -8.41 -18.74
C VAL A 143 -4.71 -9.42 -19.24
N ARG A 144 -3.53 -8.93 -19.60
CA ARG A 144 -2.33 -9.74 -19.88
C ARG A 144 -1.29 -9.45 -18.82
N ILE A 145 -0.69 -10.51 -18.27
CA ILE A 145 0.39 -10.39 -17.29
C ILE A 145 1.61 -11.18 -17.75
N ILE A 146 2.79 -10.70 -17.36
CA ILE A 146 4.03 -11.47 -17.40
C ILE A 146 4.76 -11.29 -16.07
N ILE A 147 5.57 -12.29 -15.71
CA ILE A 147 6.61 -12.12 -14.70
C ILE A 147 7.86 -11.69 -15.43
N ALA A 148 8.42 -10.54 -15.10
CA ALA A 148 9.55 -9.93 -15.79
C ALA A 148 10.74 -9.73 -14.87
N ASN A 149 11.94 -9.77 -15.46
CA ASN A 149 13.14 -9.29 -14.81
C ASN A 149 13.31 -7.79 -15.15
N PRO A 150 13.33 -6.89 -14.16
CA PRO A 150 13.35 -5.44 -14.40
C PRO A 150 14.65 -4.95 -15.06
N GLU A 151 15.77 -5.64 -14.81
CA GLU A 151 17.07 -5.26 -15.37
C GLU A 151 17.19 -5.63 -16.85
N THR A 152 16.80 -6.86 -17.19
CA THR A 152 16.88 -7.37 -18.57
C THR A 152 15.69 -6.98 -19.43
N LYS A 153 14.60 -6.51 -18.82
CA LYS A 153 13.32 -6.18 -19.46
C LYS A 153 12.72 -7.35 -20.25
N GLY A 154 12.99 -8.57 -19.81
CA GLY A 154 12.55 -9.81 -20.44
C GLY A 154 11.63 -10.64 -19.56
N PRO A 155 10.78 -11.51 -20.16
CA PRO A 155 9.94 -12.42 -19.41
C PRO A 155 10.78 -13.49 -18.69
N LEU A 156 10.31 -13.88 -17.52
CA LEU A 156 10.84 -14.96 -16.71
C LEU A 156 9.95 -16.20 -16.84
N GLY A 157 10.56 -17.39 -16.73
CA GLY A 157 9.82 -18.65 -16.73
C GLY A 157 9.14 -18.93 -15.38
N ASP A 158 8.12 -19.80 -15.39
CA ASP A 158 7.15 -20.08 -14.31
C ASP A 158 7.71 -20.30 -12.89
N SER A 159 8.97 -20.70 -12.74
CA SER A 159 9.59 -20.97 -11.43
C SER A 159 10.52 -19.85 -10.94
N HIS A 160 10.55 -18.70 -11.59
CA HIS A 160 11.36 -17.55 -11.20
C HIS A 160 10.50 -16.48 -10.53
N LEU A 161 11.08 -15.85 -9.51
CA LEU A 161 10.52 -14.66 -8.90
C LEU A 161 10.88 -13.43 -9.74
N GLY A 162 9.93 -12.52 -9.91
CA GLY A 162 10.14 -11.30 -10.68
C GLY A 162 9.02 -10.30 -10.49
N GLU A 163 9.13 -9.19 -11.22
CA GLU A 163 8.13 -8.12 -11.21
C GLU A 163 6.89 -8.53 -12.02
N ILE A 164 5.70 -8.17 -11.54
CA ILE A 164 4.45 -8.44 -12.24
C ILE A 164 4.17 -7.27 -13.18
N TRP A 165 4.36 -7.48 -14.50
CA TRP A 165 4.02 -6.46 -15.50
C TRP A 165 2.63 -6.74 -16.07
N VAL A 166 1.82 -5.70 -16.16
CA VAL A 166 0.40 -5.80 -16.50
C VAL A 166 0.06 -4.90 -17.67
N HIS A 167 -0.58 -5.48 -18.69
CA HIS A 167 -1.18 -4.76 -19.79
C HIS A 167 -2.67 -5.04 -19.86
N SER A 168 -3.49 -3.99 -19.77
CA SER A 168 -4.95 -4.09 -19.87
C SER A 168 -5.54 -2.76 -20.32
N ALA A 169 -6.72 -2.80 -20.94
CA ALA A 169 -7.56 -1.61 -21.15
C ALA A 169 -8.08 -0.99 -19.83
N HIS A 170 -7.95 -1.72 -18.70
CA HIS A 170 -8.31 -1.26 -17.36
C HIS A 170 -7.18 -0.52 -16.63
N ASN A 171 -5.98 -0.48 -17.21
CA ASN A 171 -4.92 0.33 -16.64
C ASN A 171 -5.36 1.80 -16.68
N GLY A 172 -5.12 2.53 -15.60
CA GLY A 172 -5.17 3.98 -15.60
C GLY A 172 -4.24 4.52 -16.68
N SER A 173 -4.60 5.66 -17.26
CA SER A 173 -3.81 6.33 -18.30
C SER A 173 -2.45 6.86 -17.83
N GLY A 174 -2.14 6.64 -16.55
CA GLY A 174 -0.97 7.13 -15.84
C GLY A 174 -1.40 7.50 -14.43
N TYR A 175 -0.44 7.91 -13.62
CA TYR A 175 -0.78 8.85 -12.57
C TYR A 175 -1.17 10.16 -13.25
N TYR A 176 -2.15 10.86 -12.72
CA TYR A 176 -2.40 12.22 -13.19
C TYR A 176 -1.17 13.06 -12.87
N SER A 177 -0.29 13.15 -13.85
CA SER A 177 0.89 14.00 -13.83
C SER A 177 0.94 14.68 -15.19
N GLY A 178 0.61 15.98 -15.24
CA GLY A 178 0.64 16.75 -16.49
C GLY A 178 2.02 16.85 -17.14
N TYR A 179 3.07 16.31 -16.49
CA TYR A 179 4.41 16.18 -17.03
C TYR A 179 5.00 14.80 -16.74
N GLY A 180 5.84 14.30 -17.64
CA GLY A 180 6.62 13.08 -17.48
C GLY A 180 7.40 13.06 -16.16
N GLU A 181 7.82 11.86 -15.75
CA GLU A 181 8.16 11.37 -14.40
C GLU A 181 8.97 12.26 -13.41
N ASP A 182 9.43 13.46 -13.75
CA ASP A 182 10.37 14.24 -12.94
C ASP A 182 9.96 15.67 -12.53
N VAL A 183 8.84 16.24 -13.01
CA VAL A 183 8.72 17.72 -13.01
C VAL A 183 7.77 18.34 -11.98
N LEU A 184 6.77 17.64 -11.46
CA LEU A 184 5.64 18.32 -10.80
C LEU A 184 5.86 18.89 -9.40
N HIS A 185 7.04 18.82 -8.82
CA HIS A 185 7.21 19.28 -7.44
C HIS A 185 8.58 19.89 -7.17
N ALA A 186 8.62 20.86 -6.27
CA ALA A 186 9.83 21.46 -5.76
C ALA A 186 9.71 21.62 -4.25
N VAL A 187 10.83 21.53 -3.55
CA VAL A 187 10.86 21.68 -2.09
C VAL A 187 11.90 22.71 -1.70
N PHE A 188 11.60 23.52 -0.70
CA PHE A 188 12.54 24.46 -0.11
C PHE A 188 12.24 24.71 1.37
N PRO A 189 13.25 25.05 2.19
CA PRO A 189 13.02 25.47 3.57
C PRO A 189 12.54 26.93 3.61
N TRP A 190 11.59 27.20 4.51
CA TRP A 190 11.17 28.55 4.88
C TRP A 190 11.10 28.65 6.39
N THR A 191 11.99 29.45 6.98
CA THR A 191 12.21 29.49 8.43
C THR A 191 12.52 28.09 8.98
N ASN A 192 11.61 27.50 9.75
CA ASN A 192 11.69 26.14 10.28
C ASN A 192 10.69 25.17 9.62
N LEU A 193 10.03 25.58 8.55
CA LEU A 193 9.05 24.78 7.82
C LEU A 193 9.64 24.23 6.52
N LEU A 194 9.30 22.99 6.19
CA LEU A 194 9.48 22.44 4.85
C LEU A 194 8.29 22.86 3.99
N VAL A 195 8.56 23.60 2.91
CA VAL A 195 7.57 23.97 1.91
C VAL A 195 7.67 23.01 0.73
N VAL A 196 6.55 22.40 0.36
CA VAL A 196 6.43 21.54 -0.81
C VAL A 196 5.51 22.23 -1.81
N VAL A 197 6.05 22.58 -2.97
CA VAL A 197 5.29 23.12 -4.10
C VAL A 197 4.98 21.98 -5.05
N VAL A 198 3.72 21.83 -5.46
CA VAL A 198 3.27 20.82 -6.41
C VAL A 198 2.47 21.48 -7.52
N GLU A 199 2.78 21.12 -8.76
CA GLU A 199 2.03 21.53 -9.94
C GLU A 199 0.87 20.55 -10.19
N LEU A 200 -0.32 21.10 -10.43
CA LEU A 200 -1.53 20.35 -10.71
C LEU A 200 -2.28 21.04 -11.86
N GLU A 201 -2.71 20.28 -12.85
CA GLU A 201 -3.74 20.74 -13.80
C GLU A 201 -5.09 20.34 -13.23
N GLY A 202 -5.80 21.23 -12.56
CA GLY A 202 -7.02 20.79 -11.88
C GLY A 202 -7.74 21.89 -11.14
N SER A 203 -8.87 21.51 -10.57
CA SER A 203 -9.69 22.37 -9.71
C SER A 203 -9.10 22.49 -8.31
N GLU A 204 -9.52 23.53 -7.58
CA GLU A 204 -9.20 23.71 -6.16
C GLU A 204 -9.59 22.50 -5.31
N GLN A 205 -10.68 21.79 -5.65
CA GLN A 205 -11.10 20.57 -4.94
C GLN A 205 -10.08 19.43 -5.10
N GLU A 206 -9.51 19.27 -6.30
CA GLU A 206 -8.45 18.28 -6.54
C GLU A 206 -7.15 18.69 -5.83
N ALA A 207 -6.87 19.99 -5.74
CA ALA A 207 -5.75 20.51 -4.96
C ALA A 207 -5.89 20.19 -3.46
N LEU A 208 -7.10 20.33 -2.89
CA LEU A 208 -7.40 19.97 -1.50
C LEU A 208 -7.16 18.48 -1.22
N ASP A 209 -7.61 17.61 -2.13
CA ASP A 209 -7.43 16.16 -1.99
C ASP A 209 -5.95 15.73 -2.10
N LEU A 210 -5.11 16.54 -2.77
CA LEU A 210 -3.68 16.30 -2.94
C LEU A 210 -2.86 16.60 -1.67
N VAL A 211 -3.25 17.59 -0.87
CA VAL A 211 -2.55 18.01 0.35
C VAL A 211 -2.26 16.85 1.32
N PRO A 212 -3.24 16.02 1.74
CA PRO A 212 -2.98 14.91 2.65
C PRO A 212 -2.13 13.82 1.99
N MET A 213 -2.24 13.61 0.67
CA MET A 213 -1.41 12.64 -0.04
C MET A 213 0.07 13.03 -0.04
N VAL A 214 0.37 14.29 -0.35
CA VAL A 214 1.74 14.84 -0.34
C VAL A 214 2.32 14.80 1.07
N THR A 215 1.56 15.28 2.06
CA THR A 215 1.99 15.30 3.46
C THR A 215 2.29 13.90 3.98
N LYS A 216 1.43 12.92 3.66
CA LYS A 216 1.63 11.52 4.03
C LYS A 216 2.86 10.91 3.36
N ALA A 217 3.01 11.10 2.05
CA ALA A 217 4.13 10.51 1.30
C ALA A 217 5.49 11.01 1.83
N VAL A 218 5.63 12.32 2.04
CA VAL A 218 6.88 12.90 2.57
C VAL A 218 7.18 12.40 3.99
N LEU A 219 6.15 12.27 4.83
CA LEU A 219 6.31 11.74 6.19
C LEU A 219 6.74 10.27 6.19
N GLU A 220 6.09 9.43 5.39
CA GLU A 220 6.33 7.98 5.38
C GLU A 220 7.66 7.61 4.71
N GLU A 221 8.02 8.29 3.62
CA GLU A 221 9.22 7.95 2.82
C GLU A 221 10.48 8.65 3.32
N HIS A 222 10.35 9.89 3.82
CA HIS A 222 11.50 10.72 4.19
C HIS A 222 11.57 11.06 5.67
N TYR A 223 10.56 10.69 6.48
CA TYR A 223 10.49 11.02 7.90
C TYR A 223 10.57 12.53 8.18
N LEU A 224 10.06 13.35 7.25
CA LEU A 224 10.02 14.80 7.35
C LEU A 224 8.59 15.32 7.52
N ILE A 225 8.43 16.36 8.33
CA ILE A 225 7.14 17.04 8.51
C ILE A 225 7.05 18.16 7.49
N VAL A 226 6.02 18.11 6.63
CA VAL A 226 5.70 19.18 5.69
C VAL A 226 4.92 20.26 6.43
N GLY A 227 5.45 21.48 6.47
CA GLY A 227 4.80 22.61 7.14
C GLY A 227 3.88 23.40 6.22
N VAL A 228 4.19 23.47 4.92
CA VAL A 228 3.34 24.14 3.93
C VAL A 228 3.29 23.32 2.64
N VAL A 229 2.08 23.12 2.11
CA VAL A 229 1.87 22.60 0.75
C VAL A 229 1.32 23.73 -0.11
N VAL A 230 1.99 24.03 -1.21
CA VAL A 230 1.57 25.02 -2.20
C VAL A 230 1.21 24.28 -3.48
N VAL A 231 -0.06 24.31 -3.87
CA VAL A 231 -0.53 23.72 -5.12
C VAL A 231 -0.68 24.84 -6.15
N THR A 232 -0.07 24.69 -7.31
CA THR A 232 -0.02 25.72 -8.34
C THR A 232 -0.29 25.13 -9.72
N ASP A 233 -0.57 25.99 -10.69
CA ASP A 233 -0.73 25.58 -12.07
C ASP A 233 0.57 24.99 -12.64
N ILE A 234 0.36 24.17 -13.66
CA ILE A 234 1.40 23.63 -14.51
C ILE A 234 2.34 24.74 -15.05
N GLY A 235 3.65 24.51 -14.93
CA GLY A 235 4.70 25.36 -15.50
C GLY A 235 5.16 26.52 -14.60
N VAL A 236 4.61 26.64 -13.38
CA VAL A 236 5.00 27.65 -12.40
C VAL A 236 6.34 27.34 -11.75
N ILE A 237 6.75 26.08 -11.63
CA ILE A 237 8.07 25.70 -11.11
C ILE A 237 9.13 26.01 -12.17
N PRO A 238 10.00 27.00 -11.95
CA PRO A 238 10.99 27.42 -12.94
C PRO A 238 12.08 26.37 -13.12
N ILE A 239 12.39 26.05 -14.37
CA ILE A 239 13.44 25.10 -14.75
C ILE A 239 14.43 25.80 -15.68
N ASN A 240 15.73 25.60 -15.47
CA ASN A 240 16.74 26.18 -16.36
C ASN A 240 16.95 25.33 -17.63
N SER A 241 17.76 25.83 -18.56
CA SER A 241 18.08 25.12 -19.82
C SER A 241 18.78 23.76 -19.63
N ARG A 242 19.25 23.44 -18.42
CA ARG A 242 19.86 22.15 -18.05
C ARG A 242 18.87 21.18 -17.38
N GLY A 243 17.60 21.55 -17.24
CA GLY A 243 16.59 20.73 -16.57
C GLY A 243 16.62 20.83 -15.03
N GLU A 244 17.38 21.77 -14.47
CA GLU A 244 17.48 21.94 -13.01
C GLU A 244 16.36 22.87 -12.50
N LYS A 245 15.66 22.42 -11.46
CA LYS A 245 14.64 23.21 -10.75
C LYS A 245 15.30 24.42 -10.08
N GLN A 246 14.86 25.63 -10.41
CA GLN A 246 15.35 26.88 -9.82
C GLN A 246 14.64 27.17 -8.48
N ARG A 247 14.86 26.28 -7.50
CA ARG A 247 14.20 26.31 -6.17
C ARG A 247 14.35 27.65 -5.45
N MET A 248 15.49 28.32 -5.64
CA MET A 248 15.74 29.65 -5.05
C MET A 248 14.83 30.72 -5.66
N HIS A 249 14.64 30.72 -6.98
CA HIS A 249 13.75 31.65 -7.66
C HIS A 249 12.29 31.42 -7.26
N LEU A 250 11.87 30.14 -7.20
CA LEU A 250 10.53 29.76 -6.73
C LEU A 250 10.28 30.20 -5.28
N ARG A 251 11.27 29.99 -4.40
CA ARG A 251 11.20 30.44 -3.00
C ARG A 251 11.07 31.95 -2.91
N ASP A 252 11.89 32.70 -3.65
CA ASP A 252 11.86 34.15 -3.60
C ASP A 252 10.51 34.69 -4.12
N GLY A 253 9.93 34.06 -5.15
CA GLY A 253 8.57 34.34 -5.61
C GLY A 253 7.50 34.05 -4.56
N PHE A 254 7.60 32.92 -3.84
CA PHE A 254 6.71 32.59 -2.72
C PHE A 254 6.81 33.63 -1.58
N LEU A 255 8.02 34.04 -1.20
CA LEU A 255 8.25 35.01 -0.12
C LEU A 255 7.79 36.43 -0.46
N GLN A 256 7.77 36.76 -1.75
CA GLN A 256 7.36 38.07 -2.27
C GLN A 256 5.87 38.09 -2.67
N ASP A 257 5.12 37.02 -2.40
CA ASP A 257 3.70 36.89 -2.77
C ASP A 257 3.46 37.08 -4.29
N GLN A 258 4.38 36.54 -5.10
CA GLN A 258 4.34 36.62 -6.57
C GLN A 258 3.86 35.33 -7.23
N LEU A 259 3.66 34.27 -6.44
CA LEU A 259 3.02 33.05 -6.93
C LEU A 259 1.51 33.22 -6.88
N ASP A 260 0.82 32.72 -7.90
CA ASP A 260 -0.64 32.62 -7.93
C ASP A 260 -1.02 31.13 -7.75
N PRO A 261 -1.07 30.63 -6.50
CA PRO A 261 -1.36 29.23 -6.24
C PRO A 261 -2.85 28.94 -6.37
N ILE A 262 -3.16 27.74 -6.86
CA ILE A 262 -4.51 27.16 -6.82
C ILE A 262 -4.96 27.01 -5.35
N TYR A 263 -4.05 26.54 -4.48
CA TYR A 263 -4.33 26.36 -3.06
C TYR A 263 -3.06 26.39 -2.21
N VAL A 264 -3.16 26.89 -0.97
CA VAL A 264 -2.07 26.86 0.02
C VAL A 264 -2.56 26.26 1.32
N ALA A 265 -1.94 25.17 1.75
CA ALA A 265 -2.20 24.51 3.02
C ALA A 265 -1.09 24.78 4.02
N TYR A 266 -1.43 25.31 5.19
CA TYR A 266 -0.54 25.41 6.33
C TYR A 266 -0.82 24.24 7.27
N ASN A 267 0.10 23.28 7.32
CA ASN A 267 0.02 22.14 8.21
C ASN A 267 0.61 22.58 9.56
N MET A 268 -0.26 23.08 10.45
CA MET A 268 0.08 23.40 11.85
C MET A 268 -0.25 22.25 12.78
#